data_AF-A0A2A4S7M7-F1
#
_entry.id   AF-A0A2A4S7M7-F1
#
_cell.length_a   1.000
_cell.length_b   1.000
_cell.length_c   1.000
_cell.angle_alpha   90.00
_cell.angle_beta   90.00
_cell.angle_gamma   90.00
#
_symmetry.space_group_name_H-M   'P 1'
#
loop_
_entity.id
_entity.type
_entity.pdbx_description
1 polymer ?
#
loop_
_entity_poly.entity_id
_entity_poly.type
_entity_poly.pdbx_seq_one_letter_code
_entity_poly.pdbx_strand_id
1 'polypeptide(L)'
;MLELIGSIALSVFRQQRLLKKIVAAVPRVTGISAEYIHFSDVSETLSDDDLSKLKNVLTYGPKSDGIEHIGTRLLVVPRASTLSPWSSKATDIVQHCGLTQIKRLERGIAYYVQGKLNEQQLIQVSDLL
;
A
#
# COMPACT_ATOMS: atom_id res chain seq x y z
N MET A 1 -1.39 13.87 -8.05
CA MET A 1 -0.95 12.88 -7.05
C MET A 1 -0.37 11.68 -7.80
N LEU A 2 0.86 11.30 -7.49
CA LEU A 2 1.59 10.17 -8.08
C LEU A 2 1.44 8.94 -7.17
N GLU A 3 1.16 7.77 -7.75
CA GLU A 3 1.07 6.49 -7.03
C GLU A 3 2.29 5.62 -7.35
N LEU A 4 2.96 5.10 -6.32
CA LEU A 4 4.17 4.28 -6.44
C LEU A 4 4.01 2.99 -5.64
N ILE A 5 4.15 1.86 -6.33
CA ILE A 5 4.12 0.54 -5.72
C ILE A 5 5.37 0.34 -4.87
N GLY A 6 5.17 -0.15 -3.66
CA GLY A 6 6.22 -0.47 -2.70
C GLY A 6 6.46 -1.98 -2.58
N SER A 7 7.12 -2.37 -1.48
CA SER A 7 7.40 -3.77 -1.17
C SER A 7 6.16 -4.50 -0.62
N ILE A 8 6.29 -5.84 -0.51
CA ILE A 8 5.29 -6.70 0.11
C ILE A 8 5.00 -6.23 1.55
N ALA A 9 3.71 -6.04 1.88
CA ALA A 9 3.29 -5.50 3.17
C ALA A 9 3.14 -6.58 4.25
N LEU A 10 3.06 -7.86 3.88
CA LEU A 10 2.86 -8.99 4.79
C LEU A 10 3.96 -10.04 4.62
N SER A 11 4.58 -10.47 5.73
CA SER A 11 5.34 -11.71 5.71
C SER A 11 4.43 -12.91 5.46
N VAL A 12 4.98 -14.01 4.96
CA VAL A 12 4.24 -15.27 4.71
C VAL A 12 3.41 -15.70 5.92
N PHE A 13 3.98 -15.61 7.12
CA PHE A 13 3.27 -15.94 8.37
C PHE A 13 2.07 -15.01 8.62
N ARG A 14 2.23 -13.70 8.43
CA ARG A 14 1.13 -12.72 8.60
C ARG A 14 0.05 -12.91 7.54
N GLN A 15 0.43 -13.17 6.30
CA GLN A 15 -0.48 -13.46 5.20
C GLN A 15 -1.33 -14.71 5.49
N GLN A 16 -0.70 -15.82 5.90
CA GLN A 16 -1.42 -17.05 6.28
C GLN A 16 -2.35 -16.84 7.47
N ARG A 17 -1.90 -16.09 8.49
CA ARG A 17 -2.73 -15.78 9.66
C ARG A 17 -3.93 -14.93 9.29
N LEU A 18 -3.74 -13.91 8.44
CA LEU A 18 -4.81 -13.04 7.96
C LEU A 18 -5.80 -13.82 7.08
N LEU A 19 -5.30 -14.67 6.16
CA LEU A 19 -6.13 -15.54 5.35
C LEU A 19 -7.00 -16.44 6.21
N LYS A 20 -6.43 -17.11 7.22
CA LYS A 20 -7.19 -17.95 8.16
C LYS A 20 -8.30 -17.16 8.88
N LYS A 21 -8.00 -15.95 9.35
CA LYS A 21 -8.98 -15.05 9.99
C LYS A 21 -10.12 -14.70 9.02
N ILE A 22 -9.78 -14.33 7.78
CA ILE A 22 -10.77 -13.93 6.78
C ILE A 22 -11.63 -15.12 6.35
N VAL A 23 -11.03 -16.29 6.07
CA VAL A 23 -11.75 -17.50 5.66
C VAL A 23 -12.74 -17.98 6.72
N ALA A 24 -12.42 -17.82 8.00
CA ALA A 24 -13.33 -18.16 9.09
C ALA A 24 -14.63 -17.33 9.06
N ALA A 25 -14.58 -16.09 8.59
CA ALA A 25 -15.75 -15.23 8.43
C ALA A 25 -16.37 -15.32 7.02
N VAL A 26 -15.54 -15.43 5.99
CA VAL A 26 -15.92 -15.43 4.57
C VAL A 26 -15.24 -16.61 3.85
N PRO A 27 -15.83 -17.82 3.90
CA PRO A 27 -15.21 -19.05 3.37
C PRO A 27 -14.93 -19.05 1.85
N ARG A 28 -15.46 -18.09 1.11
CA ARG A 28 -15.24 -17.95 -0.34
C ARG A 28 -13.90 -17.29 -0.70
N VAL A 29 -13.20 -16.72 0.28
CA VAL A 29 -11.85 -16.20 0.07
C VAL A 29 -10.88 -17.37 -0.05
N THR A 30 -10.04 -17.33 -1.08
CA THR A 30 -9.10 -18.41 -1.44
C THR A 30 -7.65 -17.98 -1.33
N GLY A 31 -7.39 -16.68 -1.35
CA GLY A 31 -6.06 -16.11 -1.25
C GLY A 31 -6.12 -14.64 -0.88
N ILE A 32 -5.03 -14.15 -0.30
CA ILE A 32 -4.82 -12.73 -0.04
C ILE A 32 -3.34 -12.41 -0.22
N SER A 33 -3.03 -11.35 -0.93
CA SER A 33 -1.69 -10.76 -1.01
C SER A 33 -1.78 -9.27 -0.70
N ALA A 34 -0.66 -8.65 -0.32
CA ALA A 34 -0.65 -7.23 0.01
C ALA A 34 0.69 -6.57 -0.28
N GLU A 35 0.63 -5.34 -0.77
CA GLU A 35 1.80 -4.49 -1.05
C GLU A 35 1.57 -3.08 -0.50
N TYR A 36 2.67 -2.40 -0.16
CA TYR A 36 2.59 -0.98 0.14
C TYR A 36 2.32 -0.18 -1.11
N ILE A 37 1.53 0.87 -0.96
CA ILE A 37 1.31 1.89 -1.99
C ILE A 37 1.67 3.23 -1.38
N HIS A 38 2.48 4.00 -2.09
CA HIS A 38 2.88 5.34 -1.69
C HIS A 38 2.16 6.36 -2.56
N PHE A 39 1.55 7.34 -1.92
CA PHE A 39 0.88 8.45 -2.57
C PHE A 39 1.72 9.70 -2.38
N SER A 40 2.19 10.27 -3.48
CA SER A 40 2.98 11.50 -3.48
C SER A 40 2.14 12.66 -4.01
N ASP A 41 1.85 13.61 -3.13
CA ASP A 41 1.34 14.91 -3.53
C ASP A 41 2.50 15.77 -4.02
N VAL A 42 2.52 16.05 -5.31
CA VAL A 42 3.58 16.78 -6.00
C VAL A 42 3.02 18.11 -6.51
N SER A 43 3.75 19.20 -6.23
CA SER A 43 3.37 20.53 -6.71
C SER A 43 3.54 20.69 -8.21
N GLU A 44 4.51 19.97 -8.78
CA GLU A 44 4.94 20.05 -10.17
C GLU A 44 5.37 18.66 -10.67
N THR A 45 5.55 18.54 -11.99
CA THR A 45 6.01 17.27 -12.59
C THR A 45 7.44 16.99 -12.17
N LEU A 46 7.73 15.74 -11.76
CA LEU A 46 9.09 15.32 -11.44
C LEU A 46 9.89 15.12 -12.72
N SER A 47 11.16 15.55 -12.70
CA SER A 47 12.14 15.10 -13.70
C SER A 47 12.39 13.59 -13.57
N ASP A 48 12.95 12.96 -14.61
CA ASP A 48 13.28 11.53 -14.55
C ASP A 48 14.28 11.20 -13.43
N ASP A 49 15.22 12.11 -13.17
CA ASP A 49 16.19 11.99 -12.07
C ASP A 49 15.51 12.08 -10.70
N ASP A 50 14.59 13.02 -10.52
CA ASP A 50 13.87 13.19 -9.26
C ASP A 50 12.87 12.06 -9.01
N LEU A 51 12.21 11.57 -10.06
CA LEU A 51 11.37 10.39 -9.99
C LEU A 51 12.20 9.15 -9.60
N SER A 52 13.42 9.03 -10.13
CA SER A 52 14.34 7.94 -9.78
C SER A 52 14.81 8.04 -8.33
N LYS A 53 15.17 9.24 -7.85
CA LYS A 53 15.47 9.47 -6.42
C LYS A 53 14.29 9.10 -5.52
N LEU A 54 13.08 9.53 -5.88
CA LEU A 54 11.86 9.22 -5.12
C LEU A 54 11.62 7.71 -5.04
N LYS A 55 11.71 7.00 -6.17
CA LYS A 55 11.60 5.53 -6.21
C LYS A 55 12.63 4.86 -5.31
N ASN A 56 13.87 5.35 -5.30
CA ASN A 56 14.93 4.81 -4.44
C ASN A 56 14.62 5.02 -2.94
N VAL A 57 14.17 6.21 -2.55
CA VAL A 57 13.78 6.49 -1.15
C VAL A 57 12.61 5.59 -0.71
N LEU A 58 11.68 5.32 -1.62
CA LEU A 58 10.50 4.48 -1.36
C LEU A 58 10.76 2.97 -1.54
N THR A 59 11.98 2.58 -1.92
CA THR A 59 12.39 1.18 -2.00
C THR A 59 13.00 0.76 -0.68
N TYR A 60 12.17 0.19 0.20
CA TYR A 60 12.59 -0.29 1.52
C TYR A 60 11.86 -1.58 1.90
N GLY A 61 12.39 -2.24 2.94
CA GLY A 61 11.87 -3.52 3.41
C GLY A 61 12.52 -4.72 2.70
N PRO A 62 11.96 -5.93 2.90
CA PRO A 62 12.47 -7.14 2.27
C PRO A 62 12.47 -7.01 0.74
N LYS A 63 13.56 -7.43 0.09
CA LYS A 63 13.59 -7.53 -1.37
C LYS A 63 12.58 -8.59 -1.82
N SER A 64 11.75 -8.23 -2.78
CA SER A 64 10.74 -9.11 -3.37
C SER A 64 10.47 -8.68 -4.80
N ASP A 65 10.17 -9.63 -5.67
CA ASP A 65 9.83 -9.38 -7.08
C ASP A 65 8.40 -8.83 -7.27
N GLY A 66 7.82 -8.23 -6.22
CA GLY A 66 6.43 -7.80 -6.17
C GLY A 66 5.46 -8.95 -5.89
N ILE A 67 4.16 -8.69 -6.10
CA ILE A 67 3.10 -9.69 -6.01
C ILE A 67 2.24 -9.63 -7.26
N GLU A 68 1.60 -10.74 -7.60
CA GLU A 68 0.56 -10.73 -8.63
C GLU A 68 -0.71 -10.04 -8.07
N HIS A 69 -1.28 -9.13 -8.87
CA HIS A 69 -2.49 -8.37 -8.54
C HIS A 69 -3.74 -9.16 -8.90
N ILE A 70 -3.94 -10.31 -8.25
CA ILE A 70 -5.06 -11.23 -8.54
C ILE A 70 -6.20 -11.01 -7.55
N GLY A 71 -7.41 -10.85 -8.07
CA GLY A 71 -8.65 -10.72 -7.28
C GLY A 71 -9.09 -9.27 -7.11
N THR A 72 -9.91 -9.01 -6.10
CA THR A 72 -10.44 -7.68 -5.83
C THR A 72 -9.46 -6.88 -4.99
N ARG A 73 -9.12 -5.67 -5.44
CA ARG A 73 -8.26 -4.73 -4.71
C ARG A 73 -9.07 -4.00 -3.63
N LEU A 74 -8.62 -4.11 -2.38
CA LEU A 74 -9.09 -3.33 -1.24
C LEU A 74 -7.92 -2.47 -0.73
N LEU A 75 -8.08 -1.15 -0.77
CA LEU A 75 -7.05 -0.20 -0.38
C LEU A 75 -7.32 0.33 1.03
N VAL A 76 -6.40 0.06 1.95
CA VAL A 76 -6.44 0.59 3.32
C VAL A 76 -5.47 1.76 3.41
N VAL A 77 -5.99 2.93 3.78
CA VAL A 77 -5.26 4.19 3.95
C VAL A 77 -5.67 4.87 5.25
N PRO A 78 -4.85 5.79 5.79
CA PRO A 78 -5.30 6.68 6.86
C PRO A 78 -6.60 7.39 6.49
N ARG A 79 -7.44 7.67 7.49
CA ARG A 79 -8.70 8.38 7.30
C ARG A 79 -8.44 9.72 6.59
N ALA A 80 -9.34 10.11 5.69
CA ALA A 80 -9.29 11.42 5.06
C ALA A 80 -9.12 12.52 6.12
N SER A 81 -8.31 13.53 5.78
CA SER A 81 -7.94 14.66 6.65
C SER A 81 -7.10 14.30 7.88
N THR A 82 -6.58 13.08 7.98
CA THR A 82 -5.54 12.72 8.96
C THR A 82 -4.17 12.66 8.29
N LEU A 83 -3.11 12.91 9.06
CA LEU A 83 -1.71 12.77 8.65
C LEU A 83 -1.07 11.65 9.46
N SER A 84 -0.59 10.60 8.81
CA SER A 84 0.06 9.51 9.53
C SER A 84 1.45 9.96 10.06
N PRO A 85 1.94 9.40 11.18
CA PRO A 85 3.32 9.64 11.61
C PRO A 85 4.37 9.21 10.57
N TRP A 86 4.02 8.22 9.73
CA TRP A 86 4.85 7.83 8.58
C TRP A 86 4.91 8.95 7.55
N SER A 87 3.78 9.58 7.25
CA SER A 87 3.68 10.69 6.30
C SER A 87 4.59 11.86 6.68
N SER A 88 4.57 12.29 7.94
CA SER A 88 5.44 13.36 8.43
C SER A 88 6.92 13.04 8.21
N LYS A 89 7.37 11.84 8.63
CA LYS A 89 8.78 11.45 8.50
C LYS A 89 9.20 11.20 7.05
N ALA A 90 8.36 10.55 6.25
CA ALA A 90 8.65 10.26 4.86
C ALA A 90 8.76 11.56 4.04
N THR A 91 7.84 12.50 4.28
CA THR A 91 7.89 13.83 3.66
C THR A 91 9.16 14.57 4.05
N ASP A 92 9.53 14.55 5.33
CA ASP A 92 10.76 15.18 5.82
C ASP A 92 12.02 14.57 5.17
N ILE A 93 12.10 13.24 5.03
CA ILE A 93 13.21 12.56 4.36
C ILE A 93 13.34 13.00 2.89
N VAL A 94 12.24 13.00 2.12
CA VAL A 94 12.32 13.37 0.70
C VAL A 94 12.68 14.84 0.50
N GLN A 95 12.20 15.72 1.39
CA GLN A 95 12.58 17.14 1.40
C GLN A 95 14.09 17.29 1.66
N HIS A 96 14.66 16.55 2.61
CA HIS A 96 16.11 16.52 2.86
C HIS A 96 16.92 15.90 1.71
N CYS A 97 16.31 15.03 0.90
CA CYS A 97 16.90 14.51 -0.35
C CYS A 97 16.81 15.50 -1.53
N GLY A 98 16.35 16.73 -1.30
CA GLY A 98 16.22 17.77 -2.31
C GLY A 98 14.96 17.67 -3.18
N LEU A 99 14.02 16.78 -2.83
CA LEU A 99 12.74 16.65 -3.54
C LEU A 99 11.69 17.62 -2.97
N THR A 100 12.00 18.91 -3.06
CA THR A 100 11.20 19.99 -2.44
C THR A 100 9.80 20.14 -3.01
N GLN A 101 9.57 19.65 -4.23
CA GLN A 101 8.29 19.64 -4.91
C GLN A 101 7.29 18.62 -4.33
N ILE A 102 7.73 17.71 -3.45
CA ILE A 102 6.85 16.74 -2.78
C ILE A 102 6.25 17.38 -1.53
N LYS A 103 5.00 17.84 -1.63
CA LYS A 103 4.26 18.46 -0.52
C LYS A 103 3.95 17.47 0.59
N ARG A 104 3.66 16.22 0.21
CA ARG A 104 3.27 15.16 1.16
C ARG A 104 3.47 13.79 0.55
N LEU A 105 4.02 12.89 1.35
CA LEU A 105 3.94 11.45 1.11
C LEU A 105 2.94 10.81 2.05
N GLU A 106 2.13 9.88 1.57
CA GLU A 106 1.31 9.01 2.43
C GLU A 106 1.48 7.54 2.01
N ARG A 107 1.23 6.61 2.94
CA ARG A 107 1.32 5.18 2.67
C ARG A 107 0.00 4.47 2.95
N GLY A 108 -0.45 3.70 1.98
CA GLY A 108 -1.51 2.71 2.12
C GLY A 108 -1.00 1.28 1.98
N ILE A 109 -1.90 0.34 2.19
CA ILE A 109 -1.72 -1.08 1.87
C ILE A 109 -2.81 -1.48 0.88
N ALA A 110 -2.41 -1.94 -0.30
CA ALA A 110 -3.33 -2.57 -1.24
C ALA A 110 -3.37 -4.07 -0.94
N TYR A 111 -4.54 -4.57 -0.55
CA TYR A 111 -4.82 -5.99 -0.43
C TYR A 111 -5.49 -6.49 -1.69
N TYR A 112 -5.02 -7.61 -2.24
CA TYR A 112 -5.65 -8.30 -3.36
C TYR A 112 -6.29 -9.58 -2.85
N VAL A 113 -7.62 -9.61 -2.84
CA VAL A 113 -8.42 -10.67 -2.24
C VAL A 113 -8.97 -11.58 -3.33
N GLN A 114 -8.59 -12.85 -3.31
CA GLN A 114 -8.98 -13.82 -4.33
C GLN A 114 -10.23 -14.58 -3.90
N GLY A 115 -11.22 -14.63 -4.78
CA GLY A 115 -12.47 -15.37 -4.57
C GLY A 115 -13.62 -14.79 -5.39
N LYS A 116 -14.68 -15.57 -5.60
CA LYS A 116 -15.94 -15.08 -6.18
C LYS A 116 -16.80 -14.50 -5.05
N LEU A 117 -16.58 -13.22 -4.76
CA LEU A 117 -17.20 -12.50 -3.65
C LEU A 117 -18.31 -11.57 -4.17
N ASN A 118 -19.39 -11.46 -3.41
CA ASN A 118 -20.38 -10.40 -3.60
C ASN A 118 -20.01 -9.16 -2.77
N GLU A 119 -20.78 -8.09 -2.92
CA GLU A 119 -20.52 -6.80 -2.27
C GLU A 119 -20.57 -6.88 -0.73
N GLN A 120 -21.53 -7.60 -0.17
CA GLN A 120 -21.63 -7.82 1.28
C GLN A 120 -20.41 -8.55 1.84
N GLN A 121 -19.91 -9.56 1.11
CA GLN A 121 -18.71 -10.29 1.50
C GLN A 121 -17.45 -9.41 1.40
N LEU A 122 -17.36 -8.53 0.40
CA LEU A 122 -16.25 -7.57 0.30
C LEU A 122 -16.25 -6.59 1.48
N ILE A 123 -17.42 -6.11 1.91
CA ILE A 123 -17.55 -5.27 3.11
C ILE A 123 -17.08 -6.04 4.35
N GLN A 124 -17.55 -7.28 4.54
CA GLN A 124 -17.09 -8.13 5.65
C GLN A 124 -15.59 -8.37 5.63
N VAL A 125 -14.97 -8.56 4.46
CA VAL A 125 -13.51 -8.67 4.36
C VAL A 125 -12.85 -7.35 4.76
N SER A 126 -13.37 -6.21 4.29
CA SER A 126 -12.79 -4.89 4.58
C SER A 126 -12.77 -4.56 6.08
N ASP A 127 -13.77 -4.99 6.84
CA ASP A 127 -13.82 -4.82 8.30
C ASP A 127 -12.74 -5.64 9.05
N LEU A 128 -12.12 -6.62 8.38
CA LEU A 128 -11.12 -7.52 8.97
C LEU A 128 -9.67 -7.12 8.65
N LEU A 129 -9.47 -6.18 7.72
CA LEU A 129 -8.17 -5.65 7.24
C LEU A 129 -7.67 -4.49 8.08
#